data_AF-A0A0M3KCM2-F1
#
_entry.id   AF-A0A0M3KCM2-F1
#
_cell.length_a   1.000
_cell.length_b   1.000
_cell.length_c   1.000
_cell.angle_alpha   90.00
_cell.angle_beta   90.00
_cell.angle_gamma   90.00
#
_symmetry.space_group_name_H-M   'P 1'
#
loop_
_entity.id
_entity.type
_entity.pdbx_description
1 polymer ?
#
loop_
_entity_poly.entity_id
_entity_poly.type
_entity_poly.pdbx_seq_one_letter_code
_entity_poly.pdbx_strand_id
1 'polypeptide(L)'
;MSISATPTQILAIYSGMAGFAYIETDQFRKAVPLLFVLPFLVLSALTLTLSMKSRQKFFTAASFFVSACALYVFTLNRRELALVCLMGSISHILYVMSFLPHVRRVWMSLGVVLGVYLTAILYHCFADLYVSIPTLVFASSLLLCVASSSVLAAGSVWYYESRGSHSVQAASLRFLGMLACLACNSVLILNQFGARFDRSNYMLTILHYVSQGLLFLANEETF
;
A
#
# COMPACT_ATOMS: atom_id res chain seq x y z
N MET A 1 15.63 -11.55 -27.34
CA MET A 1 14.76 -12.56 -26.69
C MET A 1 14.56 -12.09 -25.25
N SER A 2 13.49 -11.34 -24.96
CA SER A 2 13.24 -10.86 -23.60
C SER A 2 12.71 -12.02 -22.75
N ILE A 3 13.44 -12.43 -21.74
CA ILE A 3 12.98 -13.45 -20.79
C ILE A 3 11.89 -12.78 -19.94
N SER A 4 10.61 -13.00 -20.29
CA SER A 4 9.48 -12.60 -19.46
C SER A 4 9.31 -13.64 -18.35
N ALA A 5 9.57 -13.25 -17.10
CA ALA A 5 9.32 -14.10 -15.95
C ALA A 5 7.80 -14.30 -15.77
N THR A 6 7.38 -15.51 -15.39
CA THR A 6 5.96 -15.77 -15.13
C THR A 6 5.53 -15.09 -13.82
N PRO A 7 4.24 -14.74 -13.66
CA PRO A 7 3.73 -14.09 -12.44
C PRO A 7 3.99 -14.92 -11.18
N THR A 8 3.86 -16.24 -11.31
CA THR A 8 4.18 -17.21 -10.26
C THR A 8 5.66 -17.21 -9.88
N GLN A 9 6.56 -17.05 -10.86
CA GLN A 9 8.00 -16.90 -10.59
C GLN A 9 8.28 -15.57 -9.88
N ILE A 10 7.64 -14.48 -10.29
CA ILE A 10 7.81 -13.17 -9.65
C ILE A 10 7.32 -13.20 -8.20
N LEU A 11 6.17 -13.83 -7.94
CA LEU A 11 5.65 -13.99 -6.58
C LEU A 11 6.55 -14.88 -5.73
N ALA A 12 7.08 -15.97 -6.31
CA ALA A 12 8.04 -16.84 -5.63
C ALA A 12 9.32 -16.07 -5.26
N ILE A 13 9.89 -15.30 -6.18
CA ILE A 13 11.06 -14.44 -5.92
C ILE A 13 10.71 -13.42 -4.83
N TYR A 14 9.57 -12.72 -4.95
CA TYR A 14 9.12 -11.74 -3.96
C TYR A 14 8.98 -12.36 -2.56
N SER A 15 8.31 -13.51 -2.45
CA SER A 15 8.16 -14.25 -1.19
C SER A 15 9.49 -14.75 -0.64
N GLY A 16 10.41 -15.19 -1.50
CA GLY A 16 11.75 -15.62 -1.12
C GLY A 16 12.56 -14.46 -0.55
N MET A 17 12.48 -13.28 -1.17
CA MET A 17 13.15 -12.07 -0.69
C MET A 17 12.53 -11.54 0.61
N ALA A 18 11.20 -11.63 0.75
CA ALA A 18 10.51 -11.32 2.01
C ALA A 18 10.91 -12.29 3.14
N GLY A 19 11.01 -13.59 2.84
CA GLY A 19 11.47 -14.61 3.78
C GLY A 19 12.93 -14.44 4.17
N PHE A 20 13.80 -14.10 3.22
CA PHE A 20 15.19 -13.75 3.49
C PHE A 20 15.30 -12.54 4.42
N ALA A 21 14.55 -11.47 4.11
CA ALA A 21 14.47 -10.31 5.00
C ALA A 21 14.00 -10.68 6.41
N TYR A 22 13.01 -11.57 6.53
CA TYR A 22 12.52 -12.05 7.83
C TYR A 22 13.59 -12.79 8.64
N ILE A 23 14.36 -13.68 8.01
CA ILE A 23 15.41 -14.45 8.66
C ILE A 23 16.56 -13.53 9.11
N GLU A 24 17.08 -12.72 8.20
CA GLU A 24 18.26 -11.87 8.44
C GLU A 24 17.99 -10.75 9.47
N THR A 25 16.76 -10.27 9.55
CA THR A 25 16.39 -9.23 10.52
C THR A 25 15.98 -9.79 11.88
N ASP A 26 16.24 -11.08 12.15
CA ASP A 26 15.83 -11.76 13.37
C ASP A 26 14.33 -11.55 13.64
N GLN A 27 13.50 -11.98 12.68
CA GLN A 27 12.04 -11.83 12.73
C GLN A 27 11.56 -10.37 12.71
N PHE A 28 12.21 -9.51 11.91
CA PHE A 28 11.97 -8.06 11.84
C PHE A 28 12.25 -7.31 13.15
N ARG A 29 13.04 -7.89 14.07
CA ARG A 29 13.46 -7.22 15.31
C ARG A 29 14.63 -6.27 15.09
N LYS A 30 15.53 -6.59 14.15
CA LYS A 30 16.69 -5.76 13.80
C LYS A 30 16.33 -4.85 12.62
N ALA A 31 16.53 -3.55 12.80
CA ALA A 31 16.30 -2.56 11.74
C ALA A 31 17.50 -2.55 10.77
N VAL A 32 17.40 -3.31 9.67
CA VAL A 32 18.36 -3.25 8.57
C VAL A 32 17.66 -2.64 7.34
N PRO A 33 17.74 -1.32 7.12
CA PRO A 33 16.89 -0.59 6.17
C PRO A 33 16.83 -1.19 4.77
N LEU A 34 17.97 -1.61 4.23
CA LEU A 34 18.06 -2.11 2.86
C LEU A 34 17.36 -3.47 2.70
N LEU A 35 17.44 -4.34 3.70
CA LEU A 35 16.79 -5.66 3.71
C LEU A 35 15.26 -5.56 3.73
N PHE A 36 14.69 -4.58 4.44
CA PHE A 36 13.25 -4.34 4.47
C PHE A 36 12.68 -3.85 3.14
N VAL A 37 13.50 -3.14 2.37
CA VAL A 37 13.07 -2.44 1.16
C VAL A 37 13.25 -3.33 -0.08
N LEU A 38 14.13 -4.31 0.01
CA LEU A 38 14.50 -5.24 -1.05
C LEU A 38 13.30 -5.91 -1.75
N PRO A 39 12.27 -6.43 -1.04
CA PRO A 39 11.11 -7.03 -1.70
C PRO A 39 10.34 -6.04 -2.59
N PHE A 40 10.29 -4.76 -2.23
CA PHE A 40 9.60 -3.72 -3.00
C PHE A 40 10.38 -3.32 -4.25
N LEU A 41 11.70 -3.24 -4.14
CA LEU A 41 12.57 -2.95 -5.29
C LEU A 41 12.48 -4.07 -6.32
N VAL A 42 12.48 -5.32 -5.86
CA VAL A 42 12.26 -6.50 -6.69
C VAL A 42 10.90 -6.42 -7.38
N LEU A 43 9.83 -6.14 -6.64
CA LEU A 43 8.49 -6.00 -7.20
C LEU A 43 8.42 -4.89 -8.26
N SER A 44 9.02 -3.73 -7.97
CA SER A 44 9.10 -2.60 -8.91
C SER A 44 9.82 -2.97 -10.20
N ALA A 45 11.00 -3.60 -10.10
CA ALA A 45 11.80 -3.99 -11.26
C ALA A 45 11.10 -5.07 -12.10
N LEU A 46 10.53 -6.08 -11.44
CA LEU A 46 9.84 -7.19 -12.11
C LEU A 46 8.50 -6.76 -12.70
N THR A 47 7.84 -5.73 -12.16
CA THR A 47 6.62 -5.16 -12.78
C THR A 47 6.92 -4.62 -14.19
N LEU A 48 8.12 -4.09 -14.42
CA LEU A 48 8.50 -3.56 -15.73
C LEU A 48 8.66 -4.66 -16.80
N THR A 49 8.90 -5.91 -16.39
CA THR A 49 9.10 -7.04 -17.31
C THR A 49 7.81 -7.76 -17.70
N LEU A 50 6.68 -7.46 -17.05
CA LEU A 50 5.36 -8.05 -17.33
C LEU A 50 4.75 -7.59 -18.67
N SER A 51 3.80 -8.36 -19.20
CA SER A 51 3.06 -8.05 -20.44
C SER A 51 1.88 -7.06 -20.25
N MET A 52 1.99 -6.11 -19.31
CA MET A 52 0.95 -5.11 -19.07
C MET A 52 1.02 -3.92 -20.04
N LYS A 53 -0.11 -3.19 -20.21
CA LYS A 53 -0.13 -1.90 -20.93
C LYS A 53 0.87 -0.93 -20.32
N SER A 54 1.65 -0.24 -21.16
CA SER A 54 2.77 0.62 -20.73
C SER A 54 2.41 1.61 -19.65
N ARG A 55 1.27 2.30 -19.77
CA ARG A 55 0.80 3.27 -18.76
C ARG A 55 0.67 2.64 -17.38
N GLN A 56 0.01 1.49 -17.29
CA GLN A 56 -0.30 0.82 -16.03
C GLN A 56 0.97 0.26 -15.42
N LYS A 57 1.79 -0.39 -16.25
CA LYS A 57 3.13 -0.88 -15.90
C LYS A 57 3.98 0.19 -15.21
N PHE A 58 4.11 1.37 -15.82
CA PHE A 58 4.92 2.45 -15.25
C PHE A 58 4.34 2.99 -13.93
N PHE A 59 3.03 3.20 -13.86
CA PHE A 59 2.39 3.68 -12.63
C PHE A 59 2.49 2.68 -11.47
N THR A 60 2.31 1.39 -11.74
CA THR A 60 2.44 0.33 -10.74
C THR A 60 3.89 0.17 -10.26
N ALA A 61 4.85 0.12 -11.17
CA ALA A 61 6.26 0.06 -10.81
C ALA A 61 6.70 1.30 -10.01
N ALA A 62 6.33 2.51 -10.45
CA ALA A 62 6.62 3.75 -9.75
C ALA A 62 5.99 3.77 -8.34
N SER A 63 4.76 3.27 -8.19
CA SER A 63 4.14 3.12 -6.87
C SER A 63 5.00 2.26 -5.94
N PHE A 64 5.42 1.06 -6.39
CA PHE A 64 6.23 0.16 -5.57
C PHE A 64 7.58 0.77 -5.23
N PHE A 65 8.21 1.47 -6.18
CA PHE A 65 9.47 2.18 -5.95
C PHE A 65 9.32 3.28 -4.88
N VAL A 66 8.28 4.12 -4.97
CA VAL A 66 8.06 5.19 -3.99
C VAL A 66 7.72 4.61 -2.60
N SER A 67 6.95 3.52 -2.54
CA SER A 67 6.73 2.77 -1.29
C SER A 67 8.04 2.24 -0.70
N ALA A 68 8.93 1.71 -1.56
CA ALA A 68 10.26 1.25 -1.17
C ALA A 68 11.08 2.38 -0.53
N CYS A 69 11.12 3.55 -1.17
CA CYS A 69 11.81 4.72 -0.64
C CYS A 69 11.18 5.23 0.67
N ALA A 70 9.84 5.22 0.79
CA ALA A 70 9.16 5.62 2.02
C ALA A 70 9.54 4.71 3.19
N LEU A 71 9.58 3.39 2.96
CA LEU A 71 9.98 2.40 3.96
C LEU A 71 11.47 2.53 4.32
N TYR A 72 12.33 2.85 3.35
CA TYR A 72 13.74 3.13 3.59
C TYR A 72 13.92 4.33 4.52
N VAL A 73 13.25 5.44 4.23
CA VAL A 73 13.30 6.65 5.07
C VAL A 73 12.77 6.35 6.47
N PHE A 74 11.65 5.62 6.57
CA PHE A 74 11.05 5.25 7.85
C PHE A 74 11.97 4.41 8.73
N THR A 75 12.69 3.46 8.12
CA THR A 75 13.63 2.58 8.84
C THR A 75 14.93 3.29 9.20
N LEU A 76 15.38 4.24 8.38
CA LEU A 76 16.59 5.03 8.61
C LEU A 76 16.38 6.13 9.67
N ASN A 77 15.30 6.88 9.58
CA ASN A 77 14.99 7.97 10.50
C ASN A 77 13.49 8.08 10.77
N ARG A 78 13.05 7.51 11.89
CA ARG A 78 11.65 7.54 12.34
C ARG A 78 11.10 8.94 12.62
N ARG A 79 11.97 9.95 12.76
CA ARG A 79 11.55 11.34 13.02
C ARG A 79 10.95 12.01 11.79
N GLU A 80 11.30 11.55 10.59
CA GLU A 80 10.81 12.08 9.31
C GLU A 80 9.47 11.47 8.89
N LEU A 81 8.57 11.23 9.86
CA LEU A 81 7.28 10.57 9.59
C LEU A 81 6.41 11.37 8.61
N ALA A 82 6.50 12.71 8.62
CA ALA A 82 5.77 13.54 7.69
C ALA A 82 6.17 13.25 6.24
N LEU A 83 7.48 13.15 5.97
CA LEU A 83 8.00 12.80 4.66
C LEU A 83 7.57 11.38 4.24
N VAL A 84 7.63 10.42 5.16
CA VAL A 84 7.16 9.05 4.92
C VAL A 84 5.68 9.03 4.54
N CYS A 85 4.82 9.79 5.23
CA CYS A 85 3.40 9.89 4.92
C CYS A 85 3.14 10.55 3.55
N LEU A 86 3.91 11.58 3.18
CA LEU A 86 3.81 12.22 1.87
C LEU A 86 4.22 11.26 0.75
N MET A 87 5.33 10.54 0.91
CA MET A 87 5.79 9.54 -0.06
C MET A 87 4.78 8.39 -0.18
N GLY A 88 4.23 7.91 0.95
CA GLY A 88 3.16 6.92 0.96
C GLY A 88 1.92 7.41 0.20
N SER A 89 1.53 8.68 0.37
CA SER A 89 0.41 9.29 -0.36
C SER A 89 0.67 9.30 -1.87
N ILE A 90 1.87 9.72 -2.28
CA ILE A 90 2.28 9.72 -3.69
C ILE A 90 2.23 8.29 -4.27
N SER A 91 2.75 7.30 -3.54
CA SER A 91 2.71 5.89 -3.94
C SER A 91 1.27 5.41 -4.19
N HIS A 92 0.35 5.67 -3.25
CA HIS A 92 -1.06 5.29 -3.41
C HIS A 92 -1.74 5.99 -4.59
N ILE A 93 -1.46 7.28 -4.81
CA ILE A 93 -1.97 8.03 -5.97
C ILE A 93 -1.48 7.40 -7.27
N LEU A 94 -0.17 7.12 -7.37
CA LEU A 94 0.41 6.47 -8.55
C LEU A 94 -0.25 5.12 -8.81
N TYR A 95 -0.47 4.32 -7.77
CA TYR A 95 -1.13 3.03 -7.94
C TYR A 95 -2.59 3.20 -8.41
N VAL A 96 -3.37 4.12 -7.84
CA VAL A 96 -4.75 4.38 -8.29
C VAL A 96 -4.78 4.81 -9.76
N MET A 97 -3.83 5.63 -10.20
CA MET A 97 -3.72 6.04 -11.61
C MET A 97 -3.52 4.87 -12.59
N SER A 98 -3.05 3.70 -12.11
CA SER A 98 -2.91 2.50 -12.94
C SER A 98 -4.25 1.86 -13.33
N PHE A 99 -5.30 2.02 -12.52
CA PHE A 99 -6.60 1.40 -12.78
C PHE A 99 -7.78 2.39 -12.75
N LEU A 100 -7.53 3.68 -12.50
CA LEU A 100 -8.54 4.74 -12.48
C LEU A 100 -9.52 4.71 -13.67
N PRO A 101 -9.10 4.42 -14.93
CA PRO A 101 -10.05 4.33 -16.06
C PRO A 101 -11.13 3.25 -15.91
N HIS A 102 -10.95 2.26 -15.03
CA HIS A 102 -11.92 1.20 -14.77
C HIS A 102 -12.98 1.62 -13.74
N VAL A 103 -12.76 2.73 -13.03
CA VAL A 103 -13.70 3.27 -12.05
C VAL A 103 -14.82 4.03 -12.77
N ARG A 104 -15.91 3.35 -13.11
CA ARG A 104 -17.07 3.96 -13.79
C ARG A 104 -18.07 4.61 -12.83
N ARG A 105 -18.25 4.02 -11.66
CA ARG A 105 -19.23 4.45 -10.64
C ARG A 105 -18.66 4.18 -9.26
N VAL A 106 -18.97 5.06 -8.31
CA VAL A 106 -18.52 4.95 -6.92
C VAL A 106 -19.53 4.16 -6.08
N TRP A 107 -19.04 3.24 -5.26
CA TRP A 107 -19.85 2.52 -4.27
C TRP A 107 -20.15 3.42 -3.06
N MET A 108 -21.27 4.16 -3.13
CA MET A 108 -21.63 5.17 -2.13
C MET A 108 -21.68 4.65 -0.69
N SER A 109 -22.23 3.45 -0.47
CA SER A 109 -22.30 2.87 0.88
C SER A 109 -20.91 2.64 1.48
N LEU A 110 -19.96 2.13 0.69
CA LEU A 110 -18.56 2.01 1.12
C LEU A 110 -17.93 3.39 1.38
N GLY A 111 -18.27 4.39 0.56
CA GLY A 111 -17.82 5.77 0.76
C GLY A 111 -18.29 6.36 2.10
N VAL A 112 -19.54 6.14 2.47
CA VAL A 112 -20.08 6.58 3.79
C VAL A 112 -19.35 5.87 4.93
N VAL A 113 -19.17 4.55 4.85
CA VAL A 113 -18.45 3.77 5.87
C VAL A 113 -17.01 4.27 6.04
N LEU A 114 -16.30 4.50 4.94
CA LEU A 114 -14.93 5.03 4.96
C LEU A 114 -14.88 6.49 5.47
N GLY A 115 -15.90 7.29 5.18
CA GLY A 115 -16.03 8.65 5.71
C GLY A 115 -16.16 8.66 7.23
N VAL A 116 -17.07 7.85 7.78
CA VAL A 116 -17.24 7.69 9.24
C VAL A 116 -15.94 7.19 9.87
N TYR A 117 -15.34 6.15 9.28
CA TYR A 117 -14.05 5.62 9.71
C TYR A 117 -12.94 6.68 9.75
N LEU A 118 -12.80 7.46 8.68
CA LEU A 118 -11.79 8.52 8.56
C LEU A 118 -12.01 9.60 9.62
N THR A 119 -13.24 10.06 9.81
CA THR A 119 -13.54 11.06 10.84
C THR A 119 -13.22 10.56 12.24
N ALA A 120 -13.55 9.29 12.55
CA ALA A 120 -13.27 8.70 13.85
C ALA A 120 -11.76 8.58 14.12
N ILE A 121 -10.97 8.09 13.17
CA ILE A 121 -9.52 7.93 13.36
C ILE A 121 -8.80 9.28 13.42
N LEU A 122 -9.18 10.26 12.58
CA LEU A 122 -8.57 11.59 12.61
C LEU A 122 -8.89 12.32 13.92
N TYR A 123 -10.14 12.25 14.38
CA TYR A 123 -10.53 12.83 15.66
C TYR A 123 -9.76 12.18 16.81
N HIS A 124 -9.74 10.84 16.88
CA HIS A 124 -9.07 10.12 17.95
C HIS A 124 -7.55 10.37 18.00
N CYS A 125 -6.90 10.44 16.84
CA CYS A 125 -5.44 10.61 16.77
C CYS A 125 -4.99 12.06 16.85
N PHE A 126 -5.76 13.03 16.35
CA PHE A 126 -5.24 14.38 16.06
C PHE A 126 -5.98 15.54 16.72
N ALA A 127 -7.12 15.34 17.40
CA ALA A 127 -7.95 16.43 17.92
C ALA A 127 -7.14 17.53 18.65
N ASP A 128 -6.19 17.12 19.51
CA ASP A 128 -5.37 18.05 20.31
C ASP A 128 -4.02 18.42 19.67
N LEU A 129 -3.65 17.79 18.55
CA LEU A 129 -2.31 17.89 17.95
C LEU A 129 -2.22 18.88 16.78
N TYR A 130 -3.35 19.34 16.25
CA TYR A 130 -3.39 20.23 15.08
C TYR A 130 -2.58 21.52 15.27
N VAL A 131 -2.56 22.08 16.48
CA VAL A 131 -1.84 23.34 16.77
C VAL A 131 -0.34 23.09 17.00
N SER A 132 0.01 21.95 17.60
CA SER A 132 1.38 21.66 18.05
C SER A 132 2.29 21.17 16.92
N ILE A 133 1.78 20.32 16.03
CA ILE A 133 2.55 19.68 14.94
C ILE A 133 1.76 19.63 13.62
N PRO A 134 1.36 20.79 13.08
CA PRO A 134 0.40 20.88 11.97
C PRO A 134 0.88 20.18 10.69
N THR A 135 2.17 20.24 10.37
CA THR A 135 2.74 19.62 9.16
C THR A 135 2.62 18.11 9.18
N LEU A 136 2.94 17.48 10.32
CA LEU A 136 2.88 16.04 10.50
C LEU A 136 1.44 15.54 10.53
N VAL A 137 0.54 16.27 11.20
CA VAL A 137 -0.90 15.96 11.22
C VAL A 137 -1.48 16.06 9.82
N PHE A 138 -1.14 17.10 9.05
CA PHE A 138 -1.59 17.25 7.67
C PHE A 138 -1.09 16.11 6.77
N ALA A 139 0.20 15.79 6.82
CA ALA A 139 0.78 14.71 6.03
C ALA A 139 0.15 13.34 6.35
N SER A 140 -0.08 13.05 7.64
CA SER A 140 -0.70 11.81 8.10
C SER A 140 -2.18 11.73 7.72
N SER A 141 -2.90 12.85 7.83
CA SER A 141 -4.30 12.96 7.40
C SER A 141 -4.44 12.75 5.90
N LEU A 142 -3.56 13.37 5.11
CA LEU A 142 -3.50 13.19 3.67
C LEU A 142 -3.29 11.73 3.29
N LEU A 143 -2.36 11.04 3.96
CA LEU A 143 -2.12 9.61 3.72
C LEU A 143 -3.38 8.77 3.96
N LEU A 144 -4.11 9.01 5.05
CA LEU A 144 -5.35 8.29 5.34
C LEU A 144 -6.48 8.62 4.36
N CYS A 145 -6.62 9.88 3.97
CA CYS A 145 -7.59 10.31 2.95
C CYS A 145 -7.32 9.62 1.62
N VAL A 146 -6.05 9.65 1.16
CA VAL A 146 -5.64 9.01 -0.08
C VAL A 146 -5.85 7.51 0.01
N ALA A 147 -5.38 6.83 1.06
CA ALA A 147 -5.56 5.39 1.23
C ALA A 147 -7.05 4.99 1.26
N SER A 148 -7.90 5.76 1.94
CA SER A 148 -9.34 5.53 1.97
C SER A 148 -9.97 5.72 0.59
N SER A 149 -9.58 6.76 -0.14
CA SER A 149 -10.04 6.98 -1.53
C SER A 149 -9.59 5.85 -2.47
N SER A 150 -8.39 5.29 -2.26
CA SER A 150 -7.87 4.15 -2.99
C SER A 150 -8.68 2.87 -2.72
N VAL A 151 -9.05 2.62 -1.46
CA VAL A 151 -9.96 1.53 -1.08
C VAL A 151 -11.32 1.72 -1.74
N LEU A 152 -11.86 2.94 -1.70
CA LEU A 152 -13.14 3.25 -2.33
C LEU A 152 -13.11 3.00 -3.83
N ALA A 153 -12.05 3.43 -4.52
CA ALA A 153 -11.86 3.21 -5.95
C ALA A 153 -11.78 1.71 -6.28
N ALA A 154 -10.93 0.96 -5.58
CA ALA A 154 -10.76 -0.48 -5.79
C ALA A 154 -12.03 -1.27 -5.47
N GLY A 155 -12.69 -0.95 -4.36
CA GLY A 155 -13.94 -1.57 -3.95
C GLY A 155 -15.09 -1.27 -4.90
N SER A 156 -15.10 -0.08 -5.51
CA SER A 156 -16.08 0.28 -6.54
C SER A 156 -15.91 -0.56 -7.80
N VAL A 157 -14.67 -0.75 -8.27
CA VAL A 157 -14.39 -1.64 -9.41
C VAL A 157 -14.86 -3.06 -9.09
N TRP A 158 -14.47 -3.61 -7.94
CA TRP A 158 -14.88 -4.95 -7.54
C TRP A 158 -16.39 -5.11 -7.41
N TYR A 159 -17.08 -4.18 -6.74
CA TYR A 159 -18.53 -4.26 -6.51
C TYR A 159 -19.33 -4.27 -7.82
N TYR A 160 -18.93 -3.45 -8.81
CA TYR A 160 -19.63 -3.40 -10.09
C TYR A 160 -19.18 -4.47 -11.09
N GLU A 161 -17.91 -4.90 -11.08
CA GLU A 161 -17.42 -5.98 -11.95
C GLU A 161 -17.83 -7.39 -11.47
N SER A 162 -18.02 -7.59 -10.16
CA SER A 162 -18.48 -8.87 -9.59
C SER A 162 -19.81 -9.36 -10.17
N ARG A 163 -20.58 -8.48 -10.80
CA ARG A 163 -21.86 -8.78 -11.44
C ARG A 163 -21.73 -9.21 -12.92
N GLY A 164 -20.52 -9.18 -13.50
CA GLY A 164 -20.26 -9.34 -14.95
C GLY A 164 -19.40 -10.54 -15.38
N SER A 165 -18.95 -11.40 -14.46
CA SER A 165 -18.47 -12.79 -14.68
C SER A 165 -17.01 -13.10 -15.09
N HIS A 166 -16.11 -12.17 -15.47
CA HIS A 166 -14.75 -12.60 -15.92
C HIS A 166 -13.50 -11.93 -15.29
N SER A 167 -13.60 -10.80 -14.57
CA SER A 167 -12.44 -10.10 -13.95
C SER A 167 -12.50 -10.00 -12.41
N VAL A 168 -13.38 -10.79 -11.78
CA VAL A 168 -13.75 -10.62 -10.36
C VAL A 168 -12.58 -10.87 -9.40
N GLN A 169 -11.67 -11.80 -9.74
CA GLN A 169 -10.53 -12.17 -8.91
C GLN A 169 -9.49 -11.03 -8.83
N ALA A 170 -9.06 -10.49 -9.97
CA ALA A 170 -8.14 -9.36 -10.01
C ALA A 170 -8.67 -8.14 -9.26
N ALA A 171 -9.97 -7.83 -9.41
CA ALA A 171 -10.60 -6.72 -8.72
C ALA A 171 -10.71 -6.96 -7.20
N SER A 172 -10.99 -8.18 -6.76
CA SER A 172 -11.08 -8.52 -5.33
C SER A 172 -9.71 -8.49 -4.65
N LEU A 173 -8.66 -8.99 -5.32
CA LEU A 173 -7.28 -8.91 -4.85
C LEU A 173 -6.84 -7.45 -4.69
N ARG A 174 -7.19 -6.58 -5.64
CA ARG A 174 -6.91 -5.14 -5.55
C ARG A 174 -7.58 -4.50 -4.35
N PHE A 175 -8.85 -4.82 -4.14
CA PHE A 175 -9.62 -4.29 -3.02
C PHE A 175 -9.06 -4.76 -1.68
N LEU A 176 -8.74 -6.06 -1.56
CA LEU A 176 -8.15 -6.62 -0.36
C LEU A 176 -6.75 -6.05 -0.07
N GLY A 177 -5.92 -5.89 -1.09
CA GLY A 177 -4.63 -5.21 -0.99
C GLY A 177 -4.78 -3.78 -0.48
N MET A 178 -5.67 -3.00 -1.08
CA MET A 178 -5.93 -1.62 -0.61
C MET A 178 -6.45 -1.57 0.82
N LEU A 179 -7.32 -2.51 1.22
CA LEU A 179 -7.80 -2.62 2.60
C LEU A 179 -6.66 -2.93 3.58
N ALA A 180 -5.79 -3.88 3.23
CA ALA A 180 -4.60 -4.21 4.01
C ALA A 180 -3.66 -2.99 4.12
N CYS A 181 -3.49 -2.23 3.04
CA CYS A 181 -2.72 -1.00 3.03
C CYS A 181 -3.33 0.09 3.93
N LEU A 182 -4.65 0.29 3.88
CA LEU A 182 -5.35 1.22 4.77
C LEU A 182 -5.16 0.80 6.23
N ALA A 183 -5.39 -0.47 6.56
CA ALA A 183 -5.18 -1.00 7.89
C ALA A 183 -3.71 -0.81 8.36
N CYS A 184 -2.73 -1.02 7.49
CA CYS A 184 -1.33 -0.77 7.78
C CYS A 184 -1.05 0.70 8.12
N ASN A 185 -1.53 1.64 7.30
CA ASN A 185 -1.36 3.07 7.53
C ASN A 185 -2.06 3.52 8.81
N SER A 186 -3.23 2.95 9.10
CA SER A 186 -3.99 3.28 10.30
C SER A 186 -3.31 2.77 11.56
N VAL A 187 -2.76 1.56 11.55
CA VAL A 187 -1.97 1.05 12.68
C VAL A 187 -0.71 1.88 12.88
N LEU A 188 -0.04 2.30 11.80
CA LEU A 188 1.14 3.16 11.89
C LEU A 188 0.81 4.47 12.64
N ILE A 189 -0.28 5.12 12.25
CA ILE A 189 -0.72 6.39 12.84
C ILE A 189 -1.24 6.19 14.27
N LEU A 190 -2.05 5.16 14.53
CA LEU A 190 -2.54 4.84 15.87
C LEU A 190 -1.39 4.53 16.83
N ASN A 191 -0.39 3.76 16.40
CA ASN A 191 0.77 3.45 17.21
C ASN A 191 1.63 4.67 17.57
N GLN A 192 1.57 5.72 16.73
CA GLN A 192 2.33 6.94 16.94
C GLN A 192 1.57 7.98 17.78
N PHE A 193 0.26 8.12 17.58
CA PHE A 193 -0.53 9.23 18.14
C PHE A 193 -1.70 8.81 19.04
N GLY A 194 -2.22 7.59 18.88
CA GLY A 194 -3.38 7.10 19.64
C GLY A 194 -2.96 6.24 20.84
N ALA A 195 -2.62 4.98 20.56
CA ALA A 195 -2.24 4.00 21.57
C ALA A 195 -1.03 3.20 21.08
N ARG A 196 0.00 3.10 21.93
CA ARG A 196 1.22 2.36 21.59
C ARG A 196 0.95 0.86 21.63
N PHE A 197 1.15 0.19 20.51
CA PHE A 197 0.99 -1.25 20.40
C PHE A 197 2.34 -1.95 20.52
N ASP A 198 2.43 -2.93 21.42
CA ASP A 198 3.58 -3.82 21.51
C ASP A 198 3.71 -4.65 20.22
N ARG A 199 4.93 -4.73 19.68
CA ARG A 199 5.27 -5.46 18.43
C ARG A 199 4.58 -4.94 17.15
N SER A 200 4.08 -3.71 17.14
CA SER A 200 3.52 -3.05 15.95
C SER A 200 4.39 -3.15 14.71
N ASN A 201 5.72 -3.05 14.82
CA ASN A 201 6.65 -3.11 13.68
C ASN A 201 6.57 -4.43 12.89
N TYR A 202 6.36 -5.56 13.59
CA TYR A 202 6.23 -6.87 12.96
C TYR A 202 4.94 -6.94 12.14
N MET A 203 3.82 -6.55 12.75
CA MET A 203 2.52 -6.54 12.10
C MET A 203 2.46 -5.58 10.91
N LEU A 204 3.05 -4.39 11.05
CA LEU A 204 3.15 -3.40 9.98
C LEU A 204 3.92 -3.95 8.78
N THR A 205 5.09 -4.57 9.01
CA THR A 205 5.92 -5.13 7.93
C THR A 205 5.17 -6.21 7.16
N ILE A 206 4.55 -7.17 7.87
CA ILE A 206 3.79 -8.25 7.22
C ILE A 206 2.61 -7.70 6.44
N LEU A 207 1.82 -6.82 7.04
CA LEU A 207 0.63 -6.27 6.40
C LEU A 207 1.00 -5.45 5.16
N HIS A 208 2.12 -4.72 5.22
CA HIS A 208 2.64 -3.97 4.08
C HIS A 208 3.12 -4.91 2.96
N TYR A 209 3.83 -5.99 3.29
CA TYR A 209 4.29 -6.96 2.30
C TYR A 209 3.12 -7.69 1.62
N VAL A 210 2.18 -8.20 2.42
CA VAL A 210 0.98 -8.86 1.91
C VAL A 210 0.19 -7.92 1.01
N SER A 211 0.01 -6.67 1.44
CA SER A 211 -0.66 -5.67 0.61
C SER A 211 0.00 -5.50 -0.76
N GLN A 212 1.30 -5.24 -0.82
CA GLN A 212 1.97 -5.03 -2.11
C GLN A 212 1.94 -6.27 -3.00
N GLY A 213 2.08 -7.47 -2.41
CA GLY A 213 1.94 -8.73 -3.15
C GLY A 213 0.56 -8.86 -3.81
N LEU A 214 -0.51 -8.56 -3.06
CA LEU A 214 -1.89 -8.57 -3.60
C LEU A 214 -2.08 -7.52 -4.69
N LEU A 215 -1.54 -6.31 -4.50
CA LEU A 215 -1.63 -5.22 -5.47
C LEU A 215 -0.87 -5.53 -6.77
N PHE A 216 0.24 -6.26 -6.70
CA PHE A 216 0.97 -6.76 -7.86
C PHE A 216 0.14 -7.79 -8.64
N LEU A 217 -0.33 -8.84 -7.96
CA LEU A 217 -1.15 -9.89 -8.58
C LEU A 217 -2.40 -9.34 -9.23
N ALA A 218 -3.08 -8.42 -8.54
CA ALA A 218 -4.28 -7.79 -9.05
C ALA A 218 -4.06 -7.09 -10.40
N ASN A 219 -2.91 -6.44 -10.59
CA ASN A 219 -2.60 -5.70 -11.80
C ASN A 219 -2.10 -6.59 -12.94
N GLU A 220 -1.44 -7.70 -12.61
CA GLU A 220 -1.07 -8.72 -13.59
C GLU A 220 -2.31 -9.45 -14.12
N GLU A 221 -3.19 -9.94 -13.23
CA GLU A 221 -4.40 -10.68 -13.63
C GLU A 221 -5.43 -9.84 -14.41
N THR A 222 -5.30 -8.51 -14.42
CA THR A 222 -6.23 -7.65 -15.18
C THR A 222 -5.85 -7.48 -16.66
N PHE A 223 -4.62 -7.82 -17.08
CA PHE A 223 -4.13 -7.52 -18.45
C PHE A 223 -3.18 -8.56 -19.05
#